data_AF-A0A1A7BW02-F1
#
_entry.id   AF-A0A1A7BW02-F1
#
_cell.length_a   1.000
_cell.length_b   1.000
_cell.length_c   1.000
_cell.angle_alpha   90.00
_cell.angle_beta   90.00
_cell.angle_gamma   90.00
#
_symmetry.space_group_name_H-M   'P 1'
#
loop_
_entity.id
_entity.type
_entity.pdbx_description
1 polymer ?
#
loop_
_entity_poly.entity_id
_entity_poly.type
_entity_poly.pdbx_seq_one_letter_code
_entity_poly.pdbx_strand_id
1 'polypeptide(L)'
;MSALLWARPWTRSWKRQWAWLCALCLMAISLAHAAITVPPLQSHVNDVAGVLAARGPAIDARLKAFEAQTGHQVFVLTVPSTGAGNSIEAYAVAVFEQWQPGRKGQDDGALLVIATGDKTMRIEAGYGLEDRLTDLQSARIVREVIMPKFKQGDIEGGVADGVEAMLTVIAGQPLPAQAAAQPEEKSISGAAKWIVIGIFGLLALFALGMSLFAGVFGLLASIAVAAAVIMMASGDARAWVGGGVLVLAWLLLRWKMVAANVRKYHLPKARHTTLAWLKVYLFALGFARGGPQRKRERDDRRDGDSDSSDSGSSESGTSGGGGRSGGGGASGSW
;
A
#
# COMPACT_ATOMS: atom_id res chain seq x y z
N MET A 1 -46.85 51.51 58.19
CA MET A 1 -47.06 51.66 56.74
C MET A 1 -45.70 51.54 56.05
N SER A 2 -45.28 50.33 55.67
CA SER A 2 -44.09 50.12 54.84
C SER A 2 -44.28 48.83 54.05
N ALA A 3 -44.90 48.96 52.87
CA ALA A 3 -45.17 47.86 51.98
C ALA A 3 -44.27 47.93 50.75
N LEU A 4 -43.88 46.74 50.29
CA LEU A 4 -43.67 46.38 48.87
C LEU A 4 -42.47 46.98 48.15
N LEU A 5 -41.31 46.34 48.29
CA LEU A 5 -40.36 46.21 47.19
C LEU A 5 -39.67 44.85 47.27
N TRP A 6 -39.88 44.00 46.25
CA TRP A 6 -38.88 43.13 45.61
C TRP A 6 -39.51 41.82 45.11
N ALA A 7 -39.90 41.81 43.83
CA ALA A 7 -39.94 40.58 43.03
C ALA A 7 -39.76 40.95 41.56
N ARG A 8 -38.51 41.10 41.11
CA ARG A 8 -38.22 41.17 39.66
C ARG A 8 -38.25 39.74 39.09
N PRO A 9 -39.06 39.45 38.06
CA PRO A 9 -39.22 38.08 37.56
C PRO A 9 -37.96 37.61 36.82
N TRP A 10 -37.24 36.70 37.46
CA TRP A 10 -35.99 36.07 37.02
C TRP A 10 -36.24 34.92 36.03
N THR A 11 -37.10 35.11 35.02
CA THR A 11 -37.58 33.99 34.17
C THR A 11 -37.52 34.21 32.66
N ARG A 12 -37.08 35.40 32.19
CA ARG A 12 -37.02 35.72 30.74
C ARG A 12 -35.68 35.43 30.05
N SER A 13 -34.56 35.35 30.77
CA SER A 13 -33.23 35.20 30.15
C SER A 13 -32.93 33.76 29.70
N TRP A 14 -33.38 32.76 30.46
CA TRP A 14 -33.13 31.34 30.17
C TRP A 14 -33.77 30.90 28.85
N LYS A 15 -35.05 31.23 28.60
CA LYS A 15 -35.73 30.86 27.35
C LYS A 15 -35.04 31.44 26.11
N ARG A 16 -34.48 32.65 26.23
CA ARG A 16 -33.74 33.29 25.14
C ARG A 16 -32.41 32.57 24.89
N GLN A 17 -31.66 32.22 25.94
CA GLN A 17 -30.40 31.48 25.82
C GLN A 17 -30.59 30.09 25.18
N TRP A 18 -31.68 29.39 25.50
CA TRP A 18 -32.01 28.10 24.89
C TRP A 18 -32.40 28.24 23.42
N ALA A 19 -33.15 29.29 23.06
CA ALA A 19 -33.46 29.58 21.66
C ALA A 19 -32.19 29.86 20.83
N TRP A 20 -31.20 30.58 21.37
CA TRP A 20 -29.91 30.81 20.71
C TRP A 20 -29.09 29.52 20.56
N LEU A 21 -29.07 28.65 21.58
CA LEU A 21 -28.40 27.34 21.49
C LEU A 21 -29.07 26.42 20.47
N CYS A 22 -30.40 26.37 20.42
CA CYS A 22 -31.12 25.60 19.41
C CYS A 22 -30.87 26.14 17.99
N ALA A 23 -30.86 27.46 17.79
CA ALA A 23 -30.55 28.07 16.51
C ALA A 23 -29.10 27.79 16.06
N LEU A 24 -28.15 27.80 17.00
CA LEU A 24 -26.74 27.50 16.72
C LEU A 24 -26.53 26.00 16.42
N CYS A 25 -27.22 25.11 17.11
CA CYS A 25 -27.25 23.68 16.77
C CYS A 25 -27.89 23.43 15.39
N LEU A 26 -29.01 24.08 15.07
CA LEU A 26 -29.66 23.95 13.75
C LEU A 26 -28.78 24.49 12.63
N MET A 27 -28.08 25.60 12.87
CA MET A 27 -27.12 26.15 11.92
C MET A 27 -25.90 25.24 11.75
N ALA A 28 -25.38 24.65 12.83
CA ALA A 28 -24.30 23.66 12.77
C ALA A 28 -24.70 22.38 12.03
N ILE A 29 -25.96 21.93 12.17
CA ILE A 29 -26.49 20.80 11.41
C ILE A 29 -26.63 21.15 9.92
N SER A 30 -26.96 22.41 9.57
CA SER A 30 -27.08 22.84 8.17
C SER A 30 -25.75 22.91 7.41
N LEU A 31 -24.62 23.06 8.11
CA LEU A 31 -23.30 23.06 7.48
C LEU A 31 -22.75 21.65 7.19
N ALA A 32 -23.46 20.58 7.60
CA ALA A 32 -22.91 19.23 7.61
C ALA A 32 -23.29 18.32 6.42
N HIS A 33 -23.95 18.82 5.37
CA HIS A 33 -24.29 18.00 4.20
C HIS A 33 -23.99 18.73 2.88
N ALA A 34 -22.72 18.80 2.49
CA ALA A 34 -22.42 18.93 1.06
C ALA A 34 -22.72 17.57 0.42
N ALA A 35 -23.92 17.43 -0.17
CA ALA A 35 -24.29 16.21 -0.88
C ALA A 35 -23.31 15.96 -2.04
N ILE A 36 -22.87 14.72 -2.22
CA ILE A 36 -22.03 14.33 -3.36
C ILE A 36 -22.86 14.52 -4.64
N THR A 37 -22.37 15.35 -5.55
CA THR A 37 -23.03 15.57 -6.83
C THR A 37 -22.65 14.47 -7.81
N VAL A 38 -23.62 13.62 -8.15
CA VAL A 38 -23.47 12.53 -9.12
C VAL A 38 -24.09 12.95 -10.46
N PRO A 39 -23.37 12.83 -11.58
CA PRO A 39 -23.91 13.11 -12.90
C PRO A 39 -25.02 12.11 -13.27
N PRO A 40 -26.04 12.52 -14.05
CA PRO A 40 -27.08 11.61 -14.49
C PRO A 40 -26.51 10.53 -15.41
N LEU A 41 -27.05 9.31 -15.31
CA LEU A 41 -26.68 8.20 -16.19
C LEU A 41 -27.24 8.42 -17.60
N GLN A 42 -26.35 8.53 -18.59
CA GLN A 42 -26.69 8.75 -20.00
C GLN A 42 -26.44 7.51 -20.87
N SER A 43 -25.33 6.81 -20.63
CA SER A 43 -24.88 5.66 -21.42
C SER A 43 -23.99 4.73 -20.57
N HIS A 44 -23.44 3.66 -21.15
CA HIS A 44 -22.51 2.79 -20.42
C HIS A 44 -21.20 3.52 -20.13
N VAL A 45 -20.75 4.38 -21.03
CA VAL A 45 -19.64 5.33 -20.79
C VAL A 45 -20.20 6.73 -20.58
N ASN A 46 -19.88 7.36 -19.46
CA ASN A 46 -20.25 8.74 -19.14
C ASN A 46 -18.95 9.54 -18.92
N ASP A 47 -18.53 10.27 -19.95
CA ASP A 47 -17.24 10.97 -19.96
C ASP A 47 -17.39 12.47 -19.60
N VAL A 48 -17.56 12.77 -18.31
CA VAL A 48 -17.71 14.16 -17.82
C VAL A 48 -16.35 14.88 -17.84
N ALA A 49 -15.24 14.14 -17.75
CA ALA A 49 -13.89 14.69 -17.81
C ALA A 49 -13.41 15.01 -19.24
N GLY A 50 -14.07 14.48 -20.28
CA GLY A 50 -13.67 14.67 -21.67
C GLY A 50 -12.37 13.95 -22.05
N VAL A 51 -12.04 12.85 -21.37
CA VAL A 51 -10.77 12.11 -21.53
C VAL A 51 -10.91 10.85 -22.36
N LEU A 52 -12.11 10.51 -22.85
CA LEU A 52 -12.40 9.29 -23.62
C LEU A 52 -12.90 9.61 -25.04
N ALA A 53 -12.52 10.74 -25.62
CA ALA A 53 -13.06 11.20 -26.89
C ALA A 53 -12.81 10.22 -28.06
N ALA A 54 -11.64 9.59 -28.14
CA ALA A 54 -11.31 8.72 -29.28
C ALA A 54 -11.84 7.28 -29.11
N ARG A 55 -11.80 6.72 -27.90
CA ARG A 55 -12.18 5.32 -27.62
C ARG A 55 -13.54 5.16 -26.95
N GLY A 56 -14.11 6.21 -26.35
CA GLY A 56 -15.37 6.17 -25.60
C GLY A 56 -16.53 5.48 -26.34
N PRO A 57 -16.82 5.83 -27.61
CA PRO A 57 -17.89 5.18 -28.36
C PRO A 57 -17.67 3.68 -28.60
N ALA A 58 -16.41 3.26 -28.80
CA ALA A 58 -16.09 1.85 -28.97
C ALA A 58 -16.22 1.06 -27.66
N ILE A 59 -15.80 1.68 -26.54
CA ILE A 59 -15.98 1.11 -25.19
C ILE A 59 -17.47 0.97 -24.88
N ASP A 60 -18.28 2.01 -25.15
CA ASP A 60 -19.72 1.99 -24.92
C ASP A 60 -20.43 0.88 -25.74
N ALA A 61 -20.12 0.77 -27.03
CA ALA A 61 -20.66 -0.30 -27.88
C ALA A 61 -20.27 -1.70 -27.37
N ARG A 62 -19.04 -1.85 -26.88
CA ARG A 62 -18.54 -3.10 -26.33
C ARG A 62 -19.25 -3.48 -25.02
N LEU A 63 -19.47 -2.52 -24.13
CA LEU A 63 -20.22 -2.71 -22.88
C LEU A 63 -21.67 -3.11 -23.16
N LYS A 64 -22.34 -2.44 -24.11
CA LYS A 64 -23.69 -2.80 -24.56
C LYS A 64 -23.76 -4.21 -25.14
N ALA A 65 -22.79 -4.60 -25.95
CA ALA A 65 -22.73 -5.95 -26.51
C ALA A 65 -22.53 -7.01 -25.42
N PHE A 66 -21.74 -6.72 -24.39
CA PHE A 66 -21.54 -7.61 -23.26
C PHE A 66 -22.80 -7.78 -22.42
N GLU A 67 -23.51 -6.69 -22.13
CA GLU A 67 -24.81 -6.75 -21.45
C GLU A 67 -25.82 -7.58 -22.26
N ALA A 68 -25.92 -7.37 -23.57
CA ALA A 68 -26.82 -8.14 -24.42
C ALA A 68 -26.52 -9.64 -24.44
N GLN A 69 -25.25 -10.03 -24.24
CA GLN A 69 -24.82 -11.43 -24.24
C GLN A 69 -24.96 -12.12 -22.89
N THR A 70 -24.73 -11.39 -21.78
CA THR A 70 -24.58 -11.99 -20.45
C THR A 70 -25.65 -11.55 -19.45
N GLY A 71 -26.31 -10.41 -19.71
CA GLY A 71 -27.19 -9.72 -18.78
C GLY A 71 -26.47 -8.87 -17.73
N HIS A 72 -25.15 -8.99 -17.59
CA HIS A 72 -24.36 -8.21 -16.64
C HIS A 72 -24.15 -6.78 -17.14
N GLN A 73 -24.28 -5.80 -16.24
CA GLN A 73 -24.17 -4.38 -16.60
C GLN A 73 -22.86 -3.80 -16.10
N VAL A 74 -22.08 -3.16 -16.98
CA VAL A 74 -20.80 -2.54 -16.59
C VAL A 74 -20.77 -1.11 -17.09
N PHE A 75 -20.50 -0.16 -16.20
CA PHE A 75 -20.49 1.27 -16.48
C PHE A 75 -19.11 1.89 -16.23
N VAL A 76 -18.80 2.95 -16.96
CA VAL A 76 -17.61 3.78 -16.80
C VAL A 76 -18.04 5.22 -16.58
N LEU A 77 -17.48 5.84 -15.54
CA LEU A 77 -17.64 7.26 -15.25
C LEU A 77 -16.26 7.91 -15.11
N THR A 78 -16.02 8.95 -15.90
CA THR A 78 -14.86 9.84 -15.70
C THR A 78 -15.36 11.21 -15.26
N VAL A 79 -14.75 11.75 -14.21
CA VAL A 79 -15.07 13.09 -13.67
C VAL A 79 -13.79 13.89 -13.42
N PRO A 80 -13.83 15.22 -13.51
CA PRO A 80 -12.67 16.04 -13.18
C PRO A 80 -12.22 15.88 -11.72
N SER A 81 -13.15 15.72 -10.77
CA SER A 81 -12.87 15.56 -9.34
C SER A 81 -14.08 14.97 -8.62
N THR A 82 -13.84 14.33 -7.47
CA THR A 82 -14.86 13.84 -6.52
C THR A 82 -15.46 14.96 -5.66
N GLY A 83 -14.91 16.18 -5.75
CA GLY A 83 -15.33 17.33 -4.94
C GLY A 83 -14.57 17.44 -3.61
N ALA A 84 -14.75 18.57 -2.91
CA ALA A 84 -13.96 18.89 -1.73
C ALA A 84 -14.16 17.88 -0.58
N GLY A 85 -13.16 17.04 -0.34
CA GLY A 85 -13.07 16.16 0.84
C GLY A 85 -13.69 14.78 0.70
N ASN A 86 -14.23 14.43 -0.48
CA ASN A 86 -14.78 13.09 -0.71
C ASN A 86 -13.66 12.11 -1.09
N SER A 87 -13.73 10.89 -0.59
CA SER A 87 -12.87 9.81 -1.08
C SER A 87 -13.45 9.21 -2.37
N ILE A 88 -12.61 8.58 -3.19
CA ILE A 88 -13.08 7.91 -4.41
C ILE A 88 -14.03 6.74 -4.09
N GLU A 89 -13.86 6.10 -2.93
CA GLU A 89 -14.76 5.08 -2.40
C GLU A 89 -16.14 5.64 -2.11
N ALA A 90 -16.23 6.70 -1.31
CA ALA A 90 -17.50 7.33 -0.99
C ALA A 90 -18.20 7.86 -2.25
N TYR A 91 -17.43 8.42 -3.18
CA TYR A 91 -17.95 8.90 -4.46
C TYR A 91 -18.49 7.74 -5.33
N ALA A 92 -17.74 6.66 -5.48
CA ALA A 92 -18.19 5.51 -6.28
C ALA A 92 -19.44 4.84 -5.71
N VAL A 93 -19.54 4.71 -4.37
CA VAL A 93 -20.74 4.20 -3.71
C VAL A 93 -21.94 5.10 -3.99
N ALA A 94 -21.79 6.43 -3.85
CA ALA A 94 -22.87 7.37 -4.16
C ALA A 94 -23.33 7.27 -5.62
N VAL A 95 -22.39 7.10 -6.56
CA VAL A 95 -22.71 6.86 -7.98
C VAL A 95 -23.44 5.53 -8.15
N PHE A 96 -22.97 4.45 -7.51
CA PHE A 96 -23.58 3.13 -7.60
C PHE A 96 -25.01 3.13 -7.01
N GLU A 97 -25.23 3.79 -5.89
CA GLU A 97 -26.55 3.93 -5.26
C GLU A 97 -27.53 4.72 -6.14
N GLN A 98 -27.06 5.78 -6.80
CA GLN A 98 -27.92 6.59 -7.67
C GLN A 98 -28.17 5.92 -9.03
N TRP A 99 -27.15 5.27 -9.60
CA TRP A 99 -27.26 4.64 -10.91
C TRP A 99 -27.83 3.23 -10.83
N GLN A 100 -27.70 2.54 -9.70
CA GLN A 100 -28.18 1.18 -9.48
C GLN A 100 -27.84 0.20 -10.61
N PRO A 101 -26.55 0.09 -11.01
CA PRO A 101 -26.15 -0.80 -12.08
C PRO A 101 -26.40 -2.27 -11.69
N GLY A 102 -26.77 -3.08 -12.67
CA GLY A 102 -27.14 -4.49 -12.48
C GLY A 102 -28.66 -4.68 -12.44
N ARG A 103 -29.13 -5.89 -12.69
CA ARG A 103 -30.56 -6.23 -12.69
C ARG A 103 -31.05 -6.41 -11.26
N LYS A 104 -32.23 -5.87 -10.95
CA LYS A 104 -32.87 -5.97 -9.64
C LYS A 104 -32.93 -7.42 -9.15
N GLY A 105 -32.40 -7.65 -7.95
CA GLY A 105 -32.36 -8.97 -7.31
C GLY A 105 -31.27 -9.91 -7.83
N GLN A 106 -30.61 -9.59 -8.94
CA GLN A 106 -29.38 -10.26 -9.36
C GLN A 106 -28.14 -9.48 -8.95
N ASP A 107 -28.24 -8.16 -8.79
CA ASP A 107 -27.16 -7.29 -8.31
C ASP A 107 -25.87 -7.44 -9.14
N ASP A 108 -26.02 -7.71 -10.45
CA ASP A 108 -24.95 -8.12 -11.36
C ASP A 108 -24.33 -6.95 -12.16
N GLY A 109 -24.18 -5.82 -11.46
CA GLY A 109 -23.65 -4.58 -11.99
C GLY A 109 -22.22 -4.30 -11.55
N ALA A 110 -21.43 -3.61 -12.38
CA ALA A 110 -20.13 -3.08 -11.99
C ALA A 110 -19.94 -1.64 -12.51
N LEU A 111 -19.11 -0.87 -11.81
CA LEU A 111 -18.83 0.52 -12.11
C LEU A 111 -17.33 0.79 -11.98
N LEU A 112 -16.74 1.40 -13.01
CA LEU A 112 -15.40 1.99 -12.97
C LEU A 112 -15.52 3.51 -12.89
N VAL A 113 -15.10 4.11 -11.78
CA VAL A 113 -15.05 5.56 -11.60
C VAL A 113 -13.61 6.06 -11.63
N ILE A 114 -13.37 7.13 -12.37
CA ILE A 114 -12.05 7.75 -12.52
C ILE A 114 -12.19 9.26 -12.29
N ALA A 115 -11.54 9.76 -11.24
CA ALA A 115 -11.42 11.19 -10.95
C ALA A 115 -10.06 11.69 -11.45
N THR A 116 -10.04 12.32 -12.64
CA THR A 116 -8.80 12.61 -13.36
C THR A 116 -7.96 13.71 -12.71
N GLY A 117 -8.60 14.74 -12.14
CA GLY A 117 -7.93 15.81 -11.40
C GLY A 117 -7.43 15.36 -10.02
N ASP A 118 -8.14 14.42 -9.38
CA ASP A 118 -7.74 13.84 -8.10
C ASP A 118 -6.70 12.71 -8.27
N LYS A 119 -6.53 12.22 -9.51
CA LYS A 119 -5.75 11.04 -9.89
C LYS A 119 -6.08 9.82 -9.03
N THR A 120 -7.37 9.61 -8.82
CA THR A 120 -7.90 8.44 -8.10
C THR A 120 -8.91 7.71 -8.97
N MET A 121 -9.00 6.40 -8.79
CA MET A 121 -9.96 5.55 -9.49
C MET A 121 -10.45 4.45 -8.58
N ARG A 122 -11.63 3.91 -8.87
CA ARG A 122 -12.21 2.77 -8.17
C ARG A 122 -13.05 1.90 -9.09
N ILE A 123 -12.93 0.60 -8.90
CA ILE A 123 -13.90 -0.39 -9.38
C ILE A 123 -14.83 -0.70 -8.21
N GLU A 124 -16.14 -0.63 -8.43
CA GLU A 124 -17.21 -1.02 -7.50
C GLU A 124 -18.04 -2.12 -8.15
N ALA A 125 -18.24 -3.23 -7.45
CA ALA A 125 -19.03 -4.37 -7.91
C ALA A 125 -20.30 -4.52 -7.07
N GLY A 126 -21.39 -4.93 -7.72
CA GLY A 126 -22.62 -5.33 -7.05
C GLY A 126 -22.50 -6.73 -6.46
N TYR A 127 -23.38 -7.04 -5.49
CA TYR A 127 -23.39 -8.32 -4.76
C TYR A 127 -23.40 -9.56 -5.67
N GLY A 128 -24.04 -9.48 -6.83
CA GLY A 128 -24.13 -10.59 -7.79
C GLY A 128 -22.83 -10.93 -8.49
N LEU A 129 -21.78 -10.14 -8.32
CA LEU A 129 -20.48 -10.33 -8.95
C LEU A 129 -19.37 -10.70 -7.94
N GLU A 130 -19.68 -10.91 -6.66
CA GLU A 130 -18.71 -11.21 -5.59
C GLU A 130 -17.82 -12.42 -5.88
N ASP A 131 -18.37 -13.44 -6.53
CA ASP A 131 -17.66 -14.67 -6.86
C ASP A 131 -16.69 -14.50 -8.04
N ARG A 132 -16.87 -13.44 -8.84
CA ARG A 132 -16.09 -13.18 -10.06
C ARG A 132 -15.22 -11.94 -9.87
N LEU A 133 -15.83 -10.76 -9.76
CA LEU A 133 -15.14 -9.48 -9.63
C LEU A 133 -14.85 -9.13 -8.16
N THR A 134 -14.18 -10.05 -7.46
CA THR A 134 -13.74 -9.86 -6.06
C THR A 134 -12.86 -8.62 -5.88
N ASP A 135 -12.67 -8.19 -4.63
CA ASP A 135 -11.66 -7.18 -4.23
C ASP A 135 -10.27 -7.50 -4.79
N LEU A 136 -9.87 -8.77 -4.77
CA LEU A 136 -8.57 -9.20 -5.27
C LEU A 136 -8.46 -9.02 -6.79
N GLN A 137 -9.49 -9.43 -7.54
CA GLN A 137 -9.49 -9.25 -8.99
C GLN A 137 -9.55 -7.77 -9.36
N SER A 138 -10.41 -6.99 -8.70
CA SER A 138 -10.50 -5.54 -8.86
C SER A 138 -9.16 -4.86 -8.59
N ALA A 139 -8.50 -5.20 -7.48
CA ALA A 139 -7.19 -4.65 -7.13
C ALA A 139 -6.12 -5.01 -8.15
N ARG A 140 -6.20 -6.23 -8.71
CA ARG A 140 -5.30 -6.68 -9.77
C ARG A 140 -5.51 -5.88 -11.05
N ILE A 141 -6.75 -5.70 -11.50
CA ILE A 141 -7.08 -4.89 -12.69
C ILE A 141 -6.56 -3.45 -12.51
N VAL A 142 -6.87 -2.83 -11.37
CA VAL A 142 -6.43 -1.46 -11.05
C VAL A 142 -4.91 -1.35 -11.11
N ARG A 143 -4.18 -2.26 -10.44
CA ARG A 143 -2.72 -2.15 -10.28
C ARG A 143 -1.91 -2.60 -11.48
N GLU A 144 -2.35 -3.66 -12.15
CA GLU A 144 -1.60 -4.33 -13.22
C GLU A 144 -2.03 -3.86 -14.62
N VAL A 145 -3.28 -3.44 -14.80
CA VAL A 145 -3.82 -3.07 -16.12
C VAL A 145 -3.96 -1.56 -16.27
N ILE A 146 -4.68 -0.91 -15.36
CA ILE A 146 -5.07 0.50 -15.53
C ILE A 146 -3.94 1.45 -15.11
N MET A 147 -3.43 1.30 -13.88
CA MET A 147 -2.47 2.23 -13.28
C MET A 147 -1.17 2.39 -14.10
N PRO A 148 -0.55 1.34 -14.68
CA PRO A 148 0.68 1.51 -15.46
C PRO A 148 0.50 2.41 -16.68
N LYS A 149 -0.65 2.33 -17.37
CA LYS A 149 -0.97 3.18 -18.51
C LYS A 149 -1.28 4.61 -18.10
N PHE A 150 -2.01 4.78 -17.00
CA PHE A 150 -2.31 6.12 -16.46
C PHE A 150 -1.03 6.86 -16.06
N LYS A 151 -0.04 6.17 -15.48
CA LYS A 151 1.29 6.73 -15.18
C LYS A 151 2.08 7.15 -16.43
N GLN A 152 1.77 6.56 -17.58
CA GLN A 152 2.37 6.90 -18.88
C GLN A 152 1.57 8.00 -19.62
N GLY A 153 0.46 8.47 -19.04
CA GLY A 153 -0.44 9.45 -19.65
C GLY A 153 -1.46 8.86 -20.63
N ASP A 154 -1.49 7.53 -20.81
CA ASP A 154 -2.46 6.83 -21.66
C ASP A 154 -3.73 6.51 -20.87
N ILE A 155 -4.57 7.53 -20.64
CA ILE A 155 -5.85 7.37 -19.94
C ILE A 155 -6.82 6.53 -20.77
N GLU A 156 -7.01 6.86 -22.05
CA GLU A 156 -7.94 6.14 -22.92
C GLU A 156 -7.58 4.64 -23.05
N GLY A 157 -6.29 4.33 -23.22
CA GLY A 157 -5.84 2.95 -23.28
C GLY A 157 -5.88 2.24 -21.94
N GLY A 158 -5.71 2.94 -20.82
CA GLY A 158 -5.93 2.39 -19.47
C GLY A 158 -7.37 2.00 -19.22
N VAL A 159 -8.32 2.85 -19.63
CA VAL A 159 -9.76 2.56 -19.50
C VAL A 159 -10.18 1.42 -20.41
N ALA A 160 -9.77 1.42 -21.68
CA ALA A 160 -10.13 0.36 -22.62
C ALA A 160 -9.67 -1.02 -22.14
N ASP A 161 -8.40 -1.15 -21.74
CA ASP A 161 -7.86 -2.42 -21.25
C ASP A 161 -8.44 -2.81 -19.89
N GLY A 162 -8.69 -1.82 -19.01
CA GLY A 162 -9.34 -2.03 -17.72
C GLY A 162 -10.75 -2.59 -17.88
N VAL A 163 -11.52 -2.05 -18.81
CA VAL A 163 -12.86 -2.55 -19.16
C VAL A 163 -12.77 -3.97 -19.69
N GLU A 164 -11.92 -4.28 -20.67
CA GLU A 164 -11.79 -5.66 -21.16
C GLU A 164 -11.37 -6.65 -20.08
N ALA A 165 -10.50 -6.23 -19.16
CA ALA A 165 -10.10 -7.04 -18.01
C ALA A 165 -11.29 -7.30 -17.06
N MET A 166 -12.12 -6.29 -16.77
CA MET A 166 -13.36 -6.45 -16.00
C MET A 166 -14.32 -7.42 -16.71
N LEU A 167 -14.56 -7.25 -18.02
CA LEU A 167 -15.45 -8.11 -18.79
C LEU A 167 -14.96 -9.57 -18.80
N THR A 168 -13.65 -9.78 -18.91
CA THR A 168 -13.01 -11.11 -18.87
C THR A 168 -13.30 -11.81 -17.53
N VAL A 169 -13.09 -11.11 -16.42
CA VAL A 169 -13.33 -11.65 -15.08
C VAL A 169 -14.82 -11.91 -14.84
N ILE A 170 -15.69 -10.98 -15.21
CA ILE A 170 -17.15 -11.14 -15.07
C ILE A 170 -17.67 -12.31 -15.93
N ALA A 171 -17.05 -12.58 -17.07
CA ALA A 171 -17.35 -13.77 -17.89
C ALA A 171 -16.84 -15.09 -17.28
N GLY A 172 -16.20 -15.05 -16.11
CA GLY A 172 -15.65 -16.23 -15.42
C GLY A 172 -14.30 -16.69 -15.98
N GLN A 173 -13.64 -15.87 -16.80
CA GLN A 173 -12.33 -16.19 -17.37
C GLN A 173 -11.22 -15.61 -16.49
N PRO A 174 -10.11 -16.35 -16.27
CA PRO A 174 -9.00 -15.83 -15.50
C PRO A 174 -8.32 -14.69 -16.27
N LEU A 175 -7.94 -13.62 -15.56
CA LEU A 175 -7.05 -12.61 -16.13
C LEU A 175 -5.76 -13.30 -16.59
N PRO A 176 -5.23 -12.97 -17.78
CA PRO A 176 -3.94 -13.45 -18.21
C PRO A 176 -2.95 -13.25 -17.07
N ALA A 177 -2.10 -14.22 -16.80
CA ALA A 177 -0.91 -13.96 -16.02
C ALA A 177 -0.13 -12.91 -16.81
N GLN A 178 -0.28 -11.62 -16.44
CA GLN A 178 0.72 -10.65 -16.86
C GLN A 178 2.02 -11.25 -16.37
N ALA A 179 2.98 -11.42 -17.29
CA ALA A 179 4.34 -11.70 -16.90
C ALA A 179 4.64 -10.62 -15.88
N ALA A 180 4.63 -10.99 -14.58
CA ALA A 180 4.87 -10.08 -13.49
C ALA A 180 6.06 -9.28 -13.98
N ALA A 181 5.89 -7.96 -14.16
CA ALA A 181 7.00 -7.11 -14.53
C ALA A 181 8.06 -7.52 -13.53
N GLN A 182 9.06 -8.28 -14.01
CA GLN A 182 10.07 -8.83 -13.12
C GLN A 182 10.53 -7.61 -12.38
N PRO A 183 10.53 -7.61 -11.03
CA PRO A 183 10.82 -6.41 -10.27
C PRO A 183 12.01 -5.80 -10.97
N GLU A 184 11.83 -4.61 -11.57
CA GLU A 184 12.90 -3.97 -12.31
C GLU A 184 13.99 -3.83 -11.25
N GLU A 185 14.91 -4.78 -11.26
CA GLU A 185 16.09 -4.78 -10.44
C GLU A 185 16.80 -3.62 -11.08
N LYS A 186 16.57 -2.40 -10.57
CA LYS A 186 17.29 -1.20 -10.96
C LYS A 186 18.72 -1.66 -10.94
N SER A 187 19.27 -1.90 -12.12
CA SER A 187 20.55 -2.55 -12.29
C SER A 187 21.53 -1.54 -11.76
N ILE A 188 21.83 -1.68 -10.47
CA ILE A 188 22.91 -0.96 -9.83
C ILE A 188 24.11 -1.42 -10.65
N SER A 189 24.59 -0.53 -11.52
CA SER A 189 25.76 -0.72 -12.39
C SER A 189 26.78 -1.56 -11.64
N GLY A 190 27.41 -2.55 -12.30
CA GLY A 190 28.28 -3.52 -11.62
C GLY A 190 29.28 -2.88 -10.66
N ALA A 191 29.78 -1.68 -10.99
CA ALA A 191 30.62 -0.86 -10.11
C ALA A 191 29.94 -0.49 -8.77
N ALA A 192 28.68 -0.05 -8.79
CA ALA A 192 27.94 0.33 -7.60
C ALA A 192 27.54 -0.86 -6.70
N LYS A 193 27.34 -2.08 -7.26
CA LYS A 193 27.19 -3.29 -6.43
C LYS A 193 28.47 -3.58 -5.63
N TRP A 194 29.64 -3.46 -6.26
CA TRP A 194 30.93 -3.63 -5.58
C TRP A 194 31.20 -2.54 -4.53
N ILE A 195 30.77 -1.29 -4.79
CA ILE A 195 30.88 -0.20 -3.81
C ILE A 195 30.06 -0.49 -2.55
N VAL A 196 28.80 -0.92 -2.69
CA VAL A 196 27.94 -1.24 -1.54
C VAL A 196 28.51 -2.41 -0.73
N ILE A 197 28.94 -3.49 -1.41
CA ILE A 197 29.58 -4.64 -0.75
C ILE A 197 30.87 -4.20 -0.02
N GLY A 198 31.66 -3.33 -0.64
CA GLY A 198 32.87 -2.77 -0.04
C GLY A 198 32.58 -1.95 1.22
N ILE A 199 31.53 -1.11 1.21
CA ILE A 199 31.11 -0.31 2.37
C ILE A 199 30.65 -1.20 3.52
N PHE A 200 29.82 -2.20 3.27
CA PHE A 200 29.37 -3.13 4.30
C PHE A 200 30.53 -3.99 4.85
N GLY A 201 31.45 -4.43 3.99
CA GLY A 201 32.67 -5.12 4.41
C GLY A 201 33.56 -4.25 5.30
N LEU A 202 33.73 -2.97 4.95
CA LEU A 202 34.49 -2.00 5.73
C LEU A 202 33.85 -1.76 7.11
N LEU A 203 32.54 -1.57 7.16
CA LEU A 203 31.80 -1.36 8.42
C LEU A 203 31.90 -2.59 9.33
N ALA A 204 31.81 -3.80 8.76
CA ALA A 204 32.00 -5.03 9.51
C ALA A 204 33.43 -5.16 10.05
N LEU A 205 34.45 -4.82 9.25
CA LEU A 205 35.85 -4.88 9.67
C LEU A 205 36.21 -3.80 10.69
N PHE A 206 35.60 -2.61 10.57
CA PHE A 206 35.70 -1.52 11.55
C PHE A 206 35.05 -1.91 12.88
N ALA A 207 33.84 -2.47 12.86
CA ALA A 207 33.18 -2.99 14.05
C ALA A 207 33.99 -4.13 14.70
N LEU A 208 34.59 -5.02 13.90
CA LEU A 208 35.46 -6.09 14.38
C LEU A 208 36.75 -5.55 15.01
N GLY A 209 37.34 -4.50 14.43
CA GLY A 209 38.54 -3.83 14.96
C GLY A 209 38.27 -3.08 16.26
N MET A 210 37.12 -2.41 16.36
CA MET A 210 36.63 -1.75 17.57
C MET A 210 36.34 -2.73 18.70
N SER A 211 35.75 -3.89 18.37
CA SER A 211 35.35 -4.88 19.37
C SER A 211 36.49 -5.71 19.93
N LEU A 212 37.68 -5.70 19.31
CA LEU A 212 38.77 -6.57 19.72
C LEU A 212 39.75 -5.96 20.73
N PHE A 213 39.99 -4.65 20.80
CA PHE A 213 40.93 -4.09 21.80
C PHE A 213 40.71 -2.57 21.99
N ALA A 214 39.92 -2.18 23.00
CA ALA A 214 39.72 -0.78 23.37
C ALA A 214 41.06 -0.11 23.73
N GLY A 215 41.50 0.86 22.92
CA GLY A 215 42.67 1.70 23.17
C GLY A 215 43.28 2.34 21.92
N VAL A 216 44.30 3.18 22.12
CA VAL A 216 45.04 3.96 21.09
C VAL A 216 45.54 3.11 19.92
N PHE A 217 45.72 1.80 20.12
CA PHE A 217 46.18 0.87 19.09
C PHE A 217 45.11 0.50 18.06
N GLY A 218 43.82 0.50 18.43
CA GLY A 218 42.71 0.32 17.48
C GLY A 218 42.58 1.52 16.54
N LEU A 219 42.82 2.74 17.08
CA LEU A 219 42.84 3.98 16.30
C LEU A 219 43.97 3.95 15.25
N LEU A 220 45.20 3.62 15.65
CA LEU A 220 46.33 3.55 14.72
C LEU A 220 46.13 2.47 13.63
N ALA A 221 45.52 1.33 13.97
CA ALA A 221 45.17 0.31 12.99
C ALA A 221 44.13 0.81 11.99
N SER A 222 43.11 1.55 12.45
CA SER A 222 42.09 2.14 11.58
C SER A 222 42.65 3.20 10.62
N ILE A 223 43.59 4.04 11.08
CA ILE A 223 44.26 5.04 10.25
C ILE A 223 45.12 4.37 9.19
N ALA A 224 45.85 3.30 9.53
CA ALA A 224 46.67 2.55 8.58
C ALA A 224 45.82 1.87 7.48
N VAL A 225 44.66 1.31 7.85
CA VAL A 225 43.72 0.70 6.88
C VAL A 225 43.09 1.77 5.99
N ALA A 226 42.66 2.90 6.54
CA ALA A 226 42.10 4.01 5.76
C ALA A 226 43.14 4.58 4.77
N ALA A 227 44.39 4.77 5.20
CA ALA A 227 45.48 5.21 4.34
C ALA A 227 45.77 4.22 3.21
N ALA A 228 45.73 2.91 3.48
CA ALA A 228 45.89 1.88 2.47
C ALA A 228 44.77 1.90 1.42
N VAL A 229 43.52 2.14 1.82
CA VAL A 229 42.37 2.26 0.91
C VAL A 229 42.47 3.50 0.03
N ILE A 230 42.87 4.65 0.59
CA ILE A 230 43.10 5.88 -0.17
C ILE A 230 44.22 5.69 -1.21
N MET A 231 45.30 4.98 -0.84
CA MET A 231 46.38 4.64 -1.76
C MET A 231 46.00 3.58 -2.80
N MET A 232 45.04 2.70 -2.51
CA MET A 232 44.48 1.77 -3.50
C MET A 232 43.61 2.49 -4.54
N ALA A 233 42.89 3.53 -4.11
CA ALA A 233 42.05 4.33 -5.00
C ALA A 233 42.85 5.22 -5.97
N SER A 234 44.13 5.49 -5.71
CA SER A 234 44.96 6.35 -6.58
C SER A 234 45.47 5.66 -7.85
N GLY A 235 45.30 4.34 -7.99
CA GLY A 235 45.69 3.59 -9.20
C GLY A 235 47.21 3.41 -9.40
N ASP A 236 48.03 3.96 -8.52
CA ASP A 236 49.50 3.90 -8.62
C ASP A 236 50.06 2.59 -8.05
N ALA A 237 50.50 1.68 -8.93
CA ALA A 237 51.02 0.36 -8.54
C ALA A 237 52.22 0.41 -7.57
N ARG A 238 53.00 1.50 -7.55
CA ARG A 238 54.11 1.71 -6.60
C ARG A 238 53.61 1.97 -5.17
N ALA A 239 52.45 2.61 -5.02
CA ALA A 239 51.84 2.85 -3.71
C ALA A 239 51.31 1.55 -3.08
N TRP A 240 50.97 0.56 -3.90
CA TRP A 240 50.41 -0.72 -3.45
C TRP A 240 51.45 -1.58 -2.73
N VAL A 241 52.67 -1.62 -3.25
CA VAL A 241 53.80 -2.32 -2.61
C VAL A 241 54.17 -1.64 -1.29
N GLY A 242 54.17 -0.30 -1.25
CA GLY A 242 54.44 0.46 -0.02
C GLY A 242 53.39 0.22 1.08
N GLY A 243 52.10 0.30 0.75
CA GLY A 243 51.01 0.05 1.69
C GLY A 243 51.00 -1.39 2.23
N GLY A 244 51.23 -2.38 1.36
CA GLY A 244 51.34 -3.78 1.76
C GLY A 244 52.51 -4.04 2.71
N VAL A 245 53.69 -3.46 2.42
CA VAL A 245 54.88 -3.59 3.29
C VAL A 245 54.65 -2.97 4.67
N LEU A 246 53.95 -1.83 4.75
CA LEU A 246 53.63 -1.18 6.03
C LEU A 246 52.66 -2.01 6.89
N VAL A 247 51.62 -2.59 6.28
CA VAL A 247 50.67 -3.48 6.96
C VAL A 247 51.40 -4.75 7.44
N LEU A 248 52.27 -5.33 6.61
CA LEU A 248 53.01 -6.53 6.94
C LEU A 248 54.06 -6.28 8.04
N ALA A 249 54.79 -5.16 7.97
CA ALA A 249 55.71 -4.73 9.01
C ALA A 249 54.99 -4.50 10.35
N TRP A 250 53.79 -3.92 10.32
CA TRP A 250 52.96 -3.74 11.51
C TRP A 250 52.49 -5.07 12.11
N LEU A 251 52.03 -6.02 11.27
CA LEU A 251 51.67 -7.37 11.70
C LEU A 251 52.86 -8.13 12.32
N LEU A 252 54.06 -7.95 11.78
CA LEU A 252 55.29 -8.55 12.32
C LEU A 252 55.72 -7.93 13.65
N LEU A 253 55.64 -6.60 13.79
CA LEU A 253 55.89 -5.91 15.06
C LEU A 253 54.91 -6.40 16.14
N ARG A 254 53.63 -6.54 15.76
CA ARG A 254 52.57 -7.09 16.59
C ARG A 254 52.86 -8.53 17.00
N TRP A 255 53.29 -9.40 16.08
CA TRP A 255 53.66 -10.78 16.37
C TRP A 255 54.79 -10.86 17.39
N LYS A 256 55.83 -10.03 17.25
CA LYS A 256 56.94 -9.98 18.22
C LYS A 256 56.48 -9.55 19.61
N MET A 257 55.53 -8.60 19.71
CA MET A 257 54.97 -8.13 20.99
C MET A 257 54.04 -9.15 21.65
N VAL A 258 53.18 -9.83 20.87
CA VAL A 258 52.36 -10.95 21.39
C VAL A 258 53.27 -12.07 21.88
N ALA A 259 54.31 -12.42 21.10
CA ALA A 259 55.29 -13.42 21.49
C ALA A 259 56.16 -12.99 22.70
N ALA A 260 56.34 -11.69 22.94
CA ALA A 260 57.00 -11.16 24.13
C ALA A 260 56.08 -11.19 25.35
N ASN A 261 54.80 -10.85 25.19
CA ASN A 261 53.80 -10.92 26.25
C ASN A 261 53.56 -12.38 26.68
N VAL A 262 53.46 -13.31 25.72
CA VAL A 262 53.34 -14.76 25.99
C VAL A 262 54.58 -15.32 26.69
N ARG A 263 55.78 -14.77 26.47
CA ARG A 263 57.00 -15.14 27.21
C ARG A 263 57.04 -14.58 28.63
N LYS A 264 56.51 -13.38 28.84
CA LYS A 264 56.47 -12.70 30.15
C LYS A 264 55.48 -13.36 31.13
N TYR A 265 54.40 -13.92 30.61
CA TYR A 265 53.46 -14.75 31.36
C TYR A 265 53.73 -16.22 31.05
N HIS A 266 54.64 -16.86 31.79
CA HIS A 266 54.80 -18.33 31.78
C HIS A 266 53.48 -18.97 32.22
N LEU A 267 52.53 -19.09 31.29
CA LEU A 267 51.22 -19.67 31.53
C LEU A 267 51.33 -21.17 31.28
N PRO A 268 51.24 -22.02 32.32
CA PRO A 268 51.21 -23.46 32.13
C PRO A 268 49.92 -23.83 31.38
N LYS A 269 50.10 -24.65 30.33
CA LYS A 269 49.08 -25.29 29.48
C LYS A 269 47.63 -25.20 30.00
N ALA A 270 46.86 -24.22 29.52
CA ALA A 270 45.42 -24.13 29.77
C ALA A 270 44.64 -24.20 28.45
N ARG A 271 44.13 -25.39 28.13
CA ARG A 271 43.47 -25.79 26.87
C ARG A 271 42.00 -25.35 26.70
N HIS A 272 41.51 -24.32 27.40
CA HIS A 272 40.06 -24.10 27.50
C HIS A 272 39.52 -22.72 27.06
N THR A 273 40.33 -21.82 26.52
CA THR A 273 39.84 -20.46 26.19
C THR A 273 39.16 -20.35 24.83
N THR A 274 39.58 -21.11 23.82
CA THR A 274 39.01 -21.03 22.45
C THR A 274 37.64 -21.70 22.31
N LEU A 275 37.40 -22.78 23.05
CA LEU A 275 36.12 -23.51 23.01
C LEU A 275 34.98 -22.81 23.75
N ALA A 276 35.30 -21.95 24.73
CA ALA A 276 34.30 -21.19 25.48
C ALA A 276 33.62 -20.13 24.60
N TRP A 277 34.38 -19.44 23.75
CA TRP A 277 33.86 -18.42 22.84
C TRP A 277 33.05 -19.01 21.67
N LEU A 278 33.39 -20.21 21.21
CA LEU A 278 32.65 -20.90 20.14
C LEU A 278 31.20 -21.25 20.56
N LYS A 279 30.98 -21.60 21.84
CA LYS A 279 29.65 -21.93 22.36
C LYS A 279 28.72 -20.72 22.47
N VAL A 280 29.27 -19.56 22.85
CA VAL A 280 28.51 -18.30 22.88
C VAL A 280 28.10 -17.88 21.46
N TYR A 281 28.99 -18.09 20.49
CA TYR A 281 28.74 -17.78 19.09
C TYR A 281 27.63 -18.65 18.46
N LEU A 282 27.58 -19.95 18.78
CA LEU A 282 26.55 -20.87 18.26
C LEU A 282 25.16 -20.62 18.87
N PHE A 283 25.08 -20.14 20.12
CA PHE A 283 23.82 -19.80 20.76
C PHE A 283 23.16 -18.54 20.16
N ALA A 284 23.96 -17.59 19.65
CA ALA A 284 23.48 -16.37 19.00
C ALA A 284 22.92 -16.59 17.58
N LEU A 285 23.17 -17.74 16.94
CA LEU A 285 22.79 -18.04 15.55
C LEU A 285 21.50 -18.89 15.41
N GLY A 286 20.71 -19.06 16.48
CA GLY A 286 19.28 -19.42 16.35
C GLY A 286 18.94 -20.84 15.87
N PHE A 287 19.85 -21.82 15.97
CA PHE A 287 19.53 -23.22 15.64
C PHE A 287 19.02 -24.00 16.86
N ALA A 288 17.72 -23.88 17.16
CA ALA A 288 17.01 -24.75 18.11
C ALA A 288 15.71 -25.33 17.51
N ARG A 289 15.89 -26.49 16.85
CA ARG A 289 15.03 -27.68 16.74
C ARG A 289 13.52 -27.54 17.12
N GLY A 290 12.66 -27.82 16.14
CA GLY A 290 11.20 -27.86 16.26
C GLY A 290 10.66 -28.96 17.19
N GLY A 291 9.52 -28.66 17.82
CA GLY A 291 8.73 -29.57 18.65
C GLY A 291 7.43 -30.02 17.96
N PRO A 292 6.80 -31.13 18.40
CA PRO A 292 5.74 -31.82 17.65
C PRO A 292 4.36 -31.19 17.86
N GLN A 293 3.58 -31.07 16.78
CA GLN A 293 2.17 -30.67 16.82
C GLN A 293 1.27 -31.79 17.36
N ARG A 294 0.48 -31.47 18.39
CA ARG A 294 -0.63 -32.31 18.86
C ARG A 294 -1.89 -31.99 18.06
N LYS A 295 -2.46 -33.02 17.41
CA LYS A 295 -3.83 -33.04 16.90
C LYS A 295 -4.82 -32.74 18.04
N ARG A 296 -5.75 -31.82 17.80
CA ARG A 296 -7.04 -31.77 18.51
C ARG A 296 -8.15 -31.78 17.46
N GLU A 297 -9.08 -32.69 17.70
CA GLU A 297 -10.30 -32.98 16.96
C GLU A 297 -11.48 -32.39 17.76
N ARG A 298 -12.64 -32.23 17.08
CA ARG A 298 -13.97 -31.76 17.56
C ARG A 298 -14.25 -30.26 17.43
N ASP A 299 -15.45 -29.81 17.07
CA ASP A 299 -16.73 -30.46 16.71
C ASP A 299 -17.54 -29.45 15.87
N ASP A 300 -18.43 -29.98 15.04
CA ASP A 300 -19.46 -29.28 14.27
C ASP A 300 -20.42 -28.45 15.16
N ARG A 301 -20.83 -27.26 14.70
CA ARG A 301 -22.21 -26.74 14.84
C ARG A 301 -22.55 -25.77 13.71
N ARG A 302 -23.66 -26.10 13.03
CA ARG A 302 -24.49 -25.25 12.16
C ARG A 302 -25.33 -24.26 13.01
N ASP A 303 -26.01 -23.37 12.30
CA ASP A 303 -27.14 -22.48 12.66
C ASP A 303 -26.72 -21.01 12.47
N GLY A 304 -27.44 -20.13 11.76
CA GLY A 304 -28.77 -20.19 11.17
C GLY A 304 -29.05 -18.89 10.39
N ASP A 305 -30.18 -18.91 9.68
CA ASP A 305 -30.65 -18.00 8.63
C ASP A 305 -31.07 -16.57 9.05
N SER A 306 -31.48 -15.81 8.01
CA SER A 306 -32.54 -14.77 7.94
C SER A 306 -32.13 -13.32 8.24
N ASP A 307 -32.68 -12.27 7.62
CA ASP A 307 -33.59 -12.14 6.47
C ASP A 307 -33.48 -10.68 5.98
N SER A 308 -33.85 -10.48 4.72
CA SER A 308 -33.89 -9.18 4.04
C SER A 308 -35.26 -8.51 4.19
N SER A 309 -35.29 -7.18 4.18
CA SER A 309 -36.52 -6.42 3.89
C SER A 309 -36.18 -5.20 3.03
N ASP A 310 -36.73 -5.18 1.82
CA ASP A 310 -36.73 -4.04 0.90
C ASP A 310 -38.08 -3.32 0.99
N SER A 311 -38.03 -1.99 0.84
CA SER A 311 -39.18 -1.19 0.43
C SER A 311 -38.76 -0.26 -0.70
N GLY A 312 -39.47 -0.32 -1.82
CA GLY A 312 -39.17 0.44 -3.03
C GLY A 312 -40.13 1.60 -3.23
N SER A 313 -39.62 2.64 -3.90
CA SER A 313 -40.43 3.62 -4.62
C SER A 313 -39.64 4.07 -5.86
N SER A 314 -40.36 4.23 -6.97
CA SER A 314 -39.82 4.39 -8.33
C SER A 314 -39.99 5.82 -8.83
N GLU A 315 -38.92 6.41 -9.35
CA GLU A 315 -38.96 7.63 -10.19
C GLU A 315 -38.20 7.37 -11.50
N SER A 316 -38.84 7.77 -12.60
CA SER A 316 -38.39 7.53 -13.97
C SER A 316 -37.28 8.51 -14.38
N GLY A 317 -36.04 8.09 -14.16
CA GLY A 317 -34.88 8.47 -14.97
C GLY A 317 -34.38 7.24 -15.71
N THR A 318 -33.41 7.37 -16.61
CA THR A 318 -32.58 6.25 -17.06
C THR A 318 -31.80 5.71 -15.86
N SER A 319 -32.45 4.92 -15.01
CA SER A 319 -31.85 4.20 -13.90
C SER A 319 -31.23 2.91 -14.45
N GLY A 320 -30.10 2.49 -13.90
CA GLY A 320 -29.61 1.13 -14.05
C GLY A 320 -30.65 0.12 -13.57
N GLY A 321 -30.43 -1.15 -13.88
CA GLY A 321 -31.44 -2.20 -13.72
C GLY A 321 -31.92 -2.46 -12.28
N GLY A 322 -31.42 -1.72 -11.28
CA GLY A 322 -31.84 -1.78 -9.88
C GLY A 322 -30.92 -2.59 -8.97
N GLY A 323 -29.63 -2.75 -9.32
CA GLY A 323 -28.66 -3.50 -8.53
C GLY A 323 -28.10 -2.74 -7.32
N ARG A 324 -27.71 -3.48 -6.28
CA ARG A 324 -27.13 -2.96 -5.03
C ARG A 324 -25.62 -3.09 -4.97
N SER A 325 -24.97 -2.08 -4.37
CA SER A 325 -23.52 -2.05 -4.12
C SER A 325 -23.15 -2.95 -2.94
N GLY A 326 -21.97 -3.56 -2.97
CA GLY A 326 -21.43 -4.30 -1.81
C GLY A 326 -20.61 -5.54 -2.16
N GLY A 327 -20.55 -5.90 -3.44
CA GLY A 327 -19.89 -7.12 -3.90
C GLY A 327 -18.37 -7.06 -4.02
N GLY A 328 -17.77 -5.98 -3.52
CA GLY A 328 -16.34 -5.75 -3.54
C GLY A 328 -15.91 -4.66 -4.50
N GLY A 329 -14.60 -4.42 -4.55
CA GLY A 329 -14.01 -3.35 -5.32
C GLY A 329 -12.59 -3.02 -4.88
N ALA A 330 -11.92 -2.18 -5.67
CA ALA A 330 -10.59 -1.69 -5.32
C ALA A 330 -10.37 -0.29 -5.84
N SER A 331 -9.67 0.51 -5.04
CA SER A 331 -9.21 1.84 -5.42
C SER A 331 -7.73 1.86 -5.78
N GLY A 332 -7.35 2.87 -6.56
CA GLY A 332 -5.97 3.15 -6.94
C GLY A 332 -5.76 4.64 -7.19
N SER A 333 -4.49 5.05 -7.13
CA SER A 333 -4.06 6.41 -7.45
C SER A 333 -2.80 6.41 -8.34
N TRP A 334 -2.59 7.48 -9.11
CA TRP A 334 -1.46 7.59 -10.04
C TRP A 334 -0.82 8.98 -10.09
#